data_AF-A0A1V6LPI1-F1
#
_entry.id   AF-A0A1V6LPI1-F1
#
_cell.length_a   1.000
_cell.length_b   1.000
_cell.length_c   1.000
_cell.angle_alpha   90.00
_cell.angle_beta   90.00
_cell.angle_gamma   90.00
#
_symmetry.space_group_name_H-M   'P 1'
#
loop_
_entity.id
_entity.type
_entity.pdbx_description
1 polymer ?
#
loop_
_entity_poly.entity_id
_entity_poly.type
_entity_poly.pdbx_seq_one_letter_code
_entity_poly.pdbx_strand_id
1 'polypeptide(L)'
;MGAQEQYSEELLLEEDVANQNEIVLFNDDVNTFDHVINTLIAVCEHTPEQAEQCSLIVHYNGKCTVKTGDYEDLKPRCTRLLQAGLSAEIV
;
A
#
# COMPACT_ATOMS: atom_id res chain seq x y z
N MET A 1 -6.36 -33.32 25.98
CA MET A 1 -7.11 -33.11 24.74
C MET A 1 -8.27 -32.17 25.06
N GLY A 2 -8.41 -30.98 24.51
CA GLY A 2 -7.54 -30.12 23.72
C GLY A 2 -8.14 -28.73 23.91
N ALA A 3 -7.34 -27.76 24.36
CA ALA A 3 -7.81 -26.39 24.44
C ALA A 3 -7.66 -25.80 23.03
N GLN A 4 -8.77 -25.65 22.33
CA GLN A 4 -8.83 -24.93 21.07
C GLN A 4 -8.78 -23.44 21.41
N GLU A 5 -7.60 -22.84 21.26
CA GLU A 5 -7.41 -21.40 21.31
C GLU A 5 -7.98 -20.80 20.02
N GLN A 6 -9.20 -20.27 20.11
CA GLN A 6 -9.81 -19.48 19.06
C GLN A 6 -9.17 -18.09 19.09
N TYR A 7 -8.14 -17.90 18.28
CA TYR A 7 -7.57 -16.59 18.04
C TYR A 7 -8.46 -15.84 17.05
N SER A 8 -9.48 -15.17 17.59
CA SER A 8 -10.27 -14.19 16.86
C SER A 8 -9.59 -12.84 17.05
N GLU A 9 -8.58 -12.59 16.21
CA GLU A 9 -7.92 -11.30 16.13
C GLU A 9 -8.82 -10.37 15.31
N GLU A 10 -9.94 -9.96 15.91
CA GLU A 10 -10.72 -8.84 15.42
C GLU A 10 -9.91 -7.59 15.74
N LEU A 11 -8.98 -7.27 14.84
CA LEU A 11 -8.14 -6.09 14.90
C LEU A 11 -9.01 -4.85 14.63
N LEU A 12 -9.79 -4.45 15.64
CA LEU A 12 -10.46 -3.17 15.75
C LEU A 12 -9.39 -2.08 15.93
N LEU A 13 -8.77 -1.64 14.82
CA LEU A 13 -8.00 -0.39 14.76
C LEU A 13 -8.97 0.80 14.70
N GLU A 14 -9.74 0.99 15.76
CA GLU A 14 -10.38 2.27 16.06
C GLU A 14 -9.45 3.03 17.01
N GLU A 15 -8.31 3.49 16.49
CA GLU A 15 -7.44 4.40 17.21
C GLU A 15 -7.41 5.76 16.49
N ASP A 16 -7.45 6.79 17.33
CA ASP A 16 -7.51 8.23 17.09
C ASP A 16 -6.36 8.77 16.18
N VAL A 17 -6.30 8.38 14.90
CA VAL A 17 -5.27 8.86 13.95
C VAL A 17 -5.79 10.09 13.23
N ALA A 18 -5.42 11.26 13.72
CA ALA A 18 -5.72 12.59 13.18
C ALA A 18 -5.72 12.68 11.63
N ASN A 19 -6.89 12.53 10.97
CA ASN A 19 -7.14 12.80 9.53
C ASN A 19 -5.92 12.56 8.59
N GLN A 20 -5.17 11.48 8.78
CA GLN A 20 -4.05 11.18 7.92
C GLN A 20 -4.59 10.40 6.75
N ASN A 21 -4.37 10.94 5.56
CA ASN A 21 -4.76 10.26 4.35
C ASN A 21 -3.72 9.17 4.06
N GLU A 22 -4.09 8.23 3.21
CA GLU A 22 -3.20 7.13 2.84
C GLU A 22 -3.27 6.82 1.35
N ILE A 23 -2.12 6.53 0.74
CA ILE A 23 -2.05 6.07 -0.64
C ILE A 23 -2.20 4.56 -0.63
N VAL A 24 -3.28 4.08 -1.24
CA VAL A 24 -3.54 2.67 -1.46
C VAL A 24 -3.22 2.34 -2.92
N LEU A 25 -2.28 1.42 -3.12
CA LEU A 25 -1.95 0.84 -4.40
C LEU A 25 -2.79 -0.42 -4.62
N PHE A 26 -3.39 -0.55 -5.80
CA PHE A 26 -4.22 -1.68 -6.20
C PHE A 26 -3.51 -2.53 -7.22
N ASN A 27 -3.78 -3.84 -7.18
CA ASN A 27 -3.26 -4.77 -8.17
C ASN A 27 -3.90 -4.52 -9.53
N ASP A 28 -3.10 -4.63 -10.58
CA ASP A 28 -3.55 -4.60 -11.95
C ASP A 28 -2.95 -5.78 -12.72
N ASP A 29 -3.55 -6.14 -13.85
CA ASP A 29 -3.13 -7.27 -14.68
C ASP A 29 -2.14 -6.86 -15.80
N VAL A 30 -1.69 -5.60 -15.81
CA VAL A 30 -0.92 -5.00 -16.92
C VAL A 30 0.55 -4.79 -16.55
N ASN A 31 0.82 -4.37 -15.32
CA ASN A 31 2.14 -4.01 -14.83
C ASN A 31 2.89 -5.22 -14.23
N THR A 32 4.20 -5.30 -14.48
CA THR A 32 5.07 -6.34 -13.91
C THR A 32 5.54 -5.94 -12.51
N PHE A 33 5.91 -6.93 -11.68
CA PHE A 33 6.50 -6.69 -10.36
C PHE A 33 7.67 -5.70 -10.40
N ASP A 34 8.62 -5.88 -11.34
CA ASP A 34 9.74 -4.95 -11.49
C ASP A 34 9.31 -3.50 -11.74
N HIS A 35 8.25 -3.29 -12.53
CA HIS A 35 7.71 -1.95 -12.79
C HIS A 35 7.12 -1.33 -11.53
N VAL A 36 6.34 -2.11 -10.78
CA VAL A 36 5.76 -1.65 -9.50
C VAL A 36 6.87 -1.30 -8.51
N ILE A 37 7.85 -2.18 -8.33
CA ILE A 37 8.97 -2.01 -7.40
C ILE A 37 9.76 -0.74 -7.73
N ASN A 38 10.20 -0.59 -8.98
CA ASN A 38 10.99 0.58 -9.41
C ASN A 38 10.20 1.89 -9.23
N THR A 39 8.90 1.86 -9.50
CA THR A 39 8.03 3.03 -9.33
C THR A 39 7.86 3.40 -7.87
N LEU A 40 7.67 2.43 -6.98
CA LEU A 40 7.57 2.66 -5.53
C LEU A 40 8.86 3.25 -4.96
N ILE A 41 10.03 2.77 -5.40
CA ILE A 41 11.32 3.35 -5.01
C ILE A 41 11.41 4.81 -5.48
N ALA A 42 11.06 5.11 -6.73
CA ALA A 42 11.24 6.43 -7.33
C ALA A 42 10.22 7.49 -6.87
N VAL A 43 9.03 7.08 -6.45
CA VAL A 43 7.91 7.98 -6.10
C VAL A 43 7.66 8.03 -4.59
N CYS A 44 7.64 6.87 -3.94
CA CYS A 44 7.37 6.75 -2.51
C CYS A 44 8.63 6.76 -1.66
N GLU A 45 9.82 6.74 -2.29
CA GLU A 45 11.14 6.68 -1.63
C GLU A 45 11.31 5.41 -0.79
N HIS A 46 10.69 4.32 -1.23
CA HIS A 46 10.83 3.01 -0.60
C HIS A 46 12.22 2.43 -0.86
N THR A 47 12.70 1.61 0.08
CA THR A 47 13.84 0.73 -0.21
C THR A 47 13.41 -0.39 -1.17
N PRO A 48 14.35 -1.05 -1.88
CA PRO A 48 14.02 -2.18 -2.74
C PRO A 48 13.24 -3.28 -2.01
N GLU A 49 13.64 -3.59 -0.77
CA GLU A 49 12.98 -4.59 0.07
C GLU A 49 11.54 -4.18 0.41
N GLN A 50 11.30 -2.92 0.79
CA GLN A 50 9.95 -2.43 1.08
C GLN A 50 9.05 -2.47 -0.16
N ALA A 51 9.59 -2.04 -1.31
CA ALA A 51 8.87 -2.02 -2.57
C ALA A 51 8.53 -3.44 -3.05
N GLU A 52 9.44 -4.41 -2.88
CA GLU A 52 9.19 -5.82 -3.16
C GLU A 52 8.08 -6.38 -2.27
N GLN A 53 8.16 -6.16 -0.95
CA GLN A 53 7.13 -6.60 -0.02
C GLN A 53 5.77 -5.98 -0.34
N CYS A 54 5.71 -4.68 -0.62
CA CYS A 54 4.47 -4.02 -1.04
C CYS A 54 3.91 -4.66 -2.31
N SER A 55 4.75 -4.93 -3.31
CA SER A 55 4.31 -5.51 -4.58
C SER A 55 3.75 -6.93 -4.38
N LEU A 56 4.38 -7.73 -3.52
CA LEU A 56 3.85 -9.05 -3.13
C LEU A 56 2.50 -8.94 -2.41
N ILE A 57 2.38 -8.00 -1.46
CA ILE A 57 1.13 -7.76 -0.73
C ILE A 57 0.02 -7.36 -1.70
N VAL A 58 0.28 -6.41 -2.61
CA VAL A 58 -0.69 -6.00 -3.64
C VAL A 58 -1.14 -7.19 -4.47
N HIS A 59 -0.21 -8.03 -4.92
CA HIS A 59 -0.53 -9.18 -5.77
C HIS A 59 -1.47 -10.18 -5.08
N TYR A 60 -1.23 -10.50 -3.81
CA TYR A 60 -2.03 -11.50 -3.10
C TYR A 60 -3.29 -10.93 -2.44
N ASN A 61 -3.23 -9.71 -1.90
CA ASN A 61 -4.34 -9.08 -1.18
C ASN A 61 -5.18 -8.14 -2.07
N GLY A 62 -4.78 -7.92 -3.32
CA GLY A 62 -5.41 -7.00 -4.26
C GLY A 62 -5.12 -5.52 -4.01
N LYS A 63 -4.62 -5.16 -2.81
CA LYS A 63 -4.25 -3.78 -2.44
C LYS A 63 -3.18 -3.73 -1.35
N CYS A 64 -2.47 -2.61 -1.25
CA CYS A 64 -1.50 -2.33 -0.19
C CYS A 64 -1.43 -0.82 0.07
N THR A 65 -1.38 -0.43 1.34
CA THR A 65 -1.10 0.95 1.73
C THR A 65 0.40 1.21 1.64
N VAL A 66 0.80 2.14 0.75
CA VAL A 66 2.22 2.39 0.44
C VAL A 66 2.78 3.59 1.18
N LYS A 67 1.94 4.55 1.57
CA LYS A 67 2.35 5.75 2.31
C LYS A 67 1.16 6.38 3.02
N THR A 68 1.38 6.89 4.23
CA THR A 68 0.39 7.67 5.00
C THR A 68 0.93 9.09 5.24
N GLY A 69 0.05 10.08 5.32
CA GLY A 69 0.44 11.48 5.53
C GLY A 69 -0.61 12.50 5.10
N ASP A 70 -0.20 13.77 5.04
CA ASP A 70 -1.07 14.88 4.63
C ASP A 70 -1.44 14.80 3.14
N TYR A 71 -2.69 15.19 2.82
CA TYR A 71 -3.17 15.22 1.42
C TYR A 71 -2.22 15.95 0.48
N GLU A 72 -1.65 17.07 0.91
CA GLU A 72 -0.79 17.91 0.07
C GLU A 72 0.53 17.24 -0.30
N ASP A 73 1.06 16.36 0.56
CA ASP A 73 2.26 15.56 0.26
C ASP A 73 1.91 14.30 -0.55
N LEU A 74 0.76 13.67 -0.25
CA LEU A 74 0.34 12.45 -0.92
C LEU A 74 -0.16 12.70 -2.34
N LYS A 75 -0.87 13.81 -2.61
CA LYS A 75 -1.41 14.15 -3.92
C LYS A 75 -0.36 14.12 -5.04
N PRO A 76 0.79 14.80 -4.94
CA PRO A 76 1.81 14.73 -5.99
C PRO A 76 2.41 13.33 -6.14
N ARG A 77 2.55 12.56 -5.04
CA ARG A 77 3.05 11.18 -5.09
C ARG A 77 2.06 10.25 -5.80
N CYS A 78 0.80 10.27 -5.39
CA CYS A 78 -0.27 9.46 -6.01
C CYS A 78 -0.43 9.82 -7.50
N THR A 79 -0.38 11.11 -7.85
CA THR A 79 -0.40 11.54 -9.26
C THR A 79 0.75 10.93 -10.06
N ARG A 80 1.96 10.86 -9.50
CA ARG A 80 3.12 10.23 -10.16
C ARG A 80 2.94 8.72 -10.31
N LEU A 81 2.32 8.04 -9.35
CA LEU A 81 1.99 6.61 -9.46
C LEU A 81 1.00 6.38 -10.61
N LEU A 82 -0.07 7.18 -10.69
CA LEU A 82 -1.05 7.14 -11.77
C LEU A 82 -0.41 7.42 -13.14
N GLN A 83 0.50 8.40 -13.23
CA GLN A 83 1.25 8.71 -14.45
C GLN A 83 2.20 7.58 -14.88
N ALA A 84 2.71 6.82 -13.92
CA ALA A 84 3.51 5.61 -14.19
C ALA A 84 2.65 4.41 -14.63
N GLY A 85 1.32 4.57 -14.70
CA GLY A 85 0.39 3.53 -15.12
C GLY A 85 -0.05 2.59 -14.01
N LEU A 86 0.26 2.89 -12.75
CA LEU A 86 -0.20 2.12 -11.59
C LEU A 86 -1.60 2.55 -11.15
N SER A 87 -2.34 1.64 -10.54
CA SER A 87 -3.66 1.93 -9.96
C SER A 87 -3.50 2.35 -8.49
N ALA A 88 -3.61 3.64 -8.18
CA ALA A 88 -3.48 4.15 -6.81
C ALA A 88 -4.58 5.15 -6.46
N GLU A 89 -5.03 5.16 -5.20
CA GLU A 89 -6.01 6.11 -4.67
C GLU A 89 -5.52 6.68 -3.33
N ILE A 90 -5.97 7.89 -3.00
CA ILE A 90 -5.81 8.46 -1.65
C ILE A 90 -7.13 8.27 -0.91
N VAL A 91 -7.12 7.53 0.20
CA VAL A 91 -8.27 7.32 1.09
C VAL A 91 -8.08 8.00 2.44
#